data_AF-A0A0F9M9A7-F1
#
_entry.id   AF-A0A0F9M9A7-F1
#
_cell.length_a   1.000
_cell.length_b   1.000
_cell.length_c   1.000
_cell.angle_alpha   90.00
_cell.angle_beta   90.00
_cell.angle_gamma   90.00
#
_symmetry.space_group_name_H-M   'P 1'
#
loop_
_entity.id
_entity.type
_entity.pdbx_description
1 polymer ?
#
loop_
_entity_poly.entity_id
_entity_poly.type
_entity_poly.pdbx_seq_one_letter_code
_entity_poly.pdbx_strand_id
1 'polypeptide(L)'
;MEIVNIAQEIEKKVKALELGRDILKEYAHNKANTIGEYEKKIAITLIKLRNGTEFELDGAKIKNPPVSIMEKIAKGICFQGKIDMEVAEAEYKNGIVGMSAISSELNGYQSIFRHLEQKGVD
;
A
#
# COMPACT_ATOMS: atom_id res chain seq x y z
N MET A 1 33.93 -20.95 -8.49
CA MET A 1 33.75 -19.68 -7.73
C MET A 1 32.48 -18.95 -8.19
N GLU A 2 32.22 -18.87 -9.49
CA GLU A 2 31.02 -18.20 -10.05
C GLU A 2 29.68 -18.87 -9.69
N ILE A 3 29.60 -20.20 -9.75
CA ILE A 3 28.38 -20.97 -9.35
C ILE A 3 27.99 -20.70 -7.89
N VAL A 4 28.96 -20.61 -6.98
CA VAL A 4 28.72 -20.35 -5.56
C VAL A 4 28.16 -18.94 -5.35
N ASN A 5 28.68 -17.95 -6.08
CA ASN A 5 28.19 -16.57 -6.01
C ASN A 5 26.74 -16.46 -6.50
N ILE A 6 26.38 -17.18 -7.57
CA ILE A 6 25.00 -17.19 -8.07
C ILE A 6 24.05 -17.89 -7.10
N ALA A 7 24.48 -19.00 -6.48
CA ALA A 7 23.70 -19.68 -5.46
C ALA A 7 23.40 -18.75 -4.26
N GLN A 8 24.38 -17.93 -3.85
CA GLN A 8 24.20 -16.95 -2.78
C GLN A 8 23.19 -15.85 -3.17
N GLU A 9 23.23 -15.34 -4.41
CA GLU A 9 22.23 -14.36 -4.85
C GLU A 9 20.82 -14.97 -4.97
N ILE A 10 20.69 -16.22 -5.41
CA ILE A 10 19.42 -16.96 -5.38
C ILE A 10 18.88 -17.02 -3.94
N GLU A 11 19.69 -17.45 -2.98
CA GLU A 11 19.28 -17.54 -1.58
C GLU A 11 18.86 -16.19 -1.00
N LYS A 12 19.61 -15.13 -1.31
CA LYS A 12 19.31 -13.76 -0.90
C LYS A 12 17.97 -13.29 -1.46
N LYS A 13 17.67 -13.55 -2.73
CA LYS A 13 16.37 -13.18 -3.34
C LYS A 13 15.22 -13.99 -2.75
N VAL A 14 15.42 -15.28 -2.46
CA VAL A 14 14.42 -16.10 -1.74
C VAL A 14 14.09 -15.50 -0.36
N LYS A 15 15.12 -15.16 0.43
CA LYS A 15 14.92 -14.50 1.74
C LYS A 15 14.21 -13.15 1.62
N ALA A 16 14.55 -12.37 0.60
CA ALA A 16 13.87 -11.10 0.33
C ALA A 16 12.39 -11.28 -0.03
N LEU A 17 12.03 -12.32 -0.79
CA LEU A 17 10.63 -12.66 -1.08
C LEU A 17 9.87 -13.11 0.17
N GLU A 18 10.51 -13.89 1.04
CA GLU A 18 9.88 -14.32 2.30
C GLU A 18 9.57 -13.12 3.20
N LEU A 19 10.55 -12.23 3.40
CA LEU A 19 10.37 -11.00 4.16
C LEU A 19 9.32 -10.09 3.50
N GLY A 20 9.42 -9.89 2.19
CA GLY A 20 8.50 -9.03 1.44
C GLY A 20 7.06 -9.53 1.48
N ARG A 21 6.83 -10.85 1.56
CA ARG A 21 5.49 -11.42 1.75
C ARG A 21 4.88 -11.02 3.09
N ASP A 22 5.65 -11.02 4.16
CA ASP A 22 5.13 -10.67 5.48
C ASP A 22 4.88 -9.17 5.60
N ILE A 23 5.77 -8.33 5.06
CA ILE A 23 5.54 -6.88 4.92
C ILE A 23 4.28 -6.60 4.09
N LEU A 24 4.05 -7.34 3.01
CA LEU A 24 2.88 -7.14 2.16
C LEU A 24 1.56 -7.42 2.90
N LYS A 25 1.55 -8.37 3.85
CA LYS A 25 0.38 -8.59 4.73
C LYS A 25 0.13 -7.37 5.60
N GLU A 26 1.17 -6.77 6.16
CA GLU A 26 1.05 -5.55 6.96
C GLU A 26 0.47 -4.40 6.12
N TYR A 27 0.95 -4.21 4.89
CA TYR A 27 0.40 -3.22 3.96
C TYR A 27 -1.07 -3.50 3.62
N ALA A 28 -1.46 -4.76 3.43
CA ALA A 28 -2.86 -5.13 3.20
C ALA A 28 -3.74 -4.77 4.40
N HIS A 29 -3.29 -5.06 5.62
CA HIS A 29 -3.99 -4.69 6.85
C HIS A 29 -4.08 -3.16 7.01
N ASN A 30 -2.98 -2.45 6.79
CA ASN A 30 -2.95 -1.00 6.86
C ASN A 30 -3.92 -0.36 5.84
N LYS A 31 -3.93 -0.85 4.61
CA LYS A 31 -4.88 -0.44 3.57
C LYS A 31 -6.33 -0.66 4.03
N ALA A 32 -6.67 -1.84 4.55
CA ALA A 32 -8.02 -2.11 5.01
C ALA A 32 -8.44 -1.20 6.18
N ASN A 33 -7.53 -0.97 7.12
CA ASN A 33 -7.78 -0.11 8.28
C ASN A 33 -7.98 1.35 7.88
N THR A 34 -7.14 1.90 6.99
CA THR A 34 -7.25 3.29 6.53
C THR A 34 -8.55 3.53 5.74
N ILE A 35 -9.00 2.56 4.95
CA ILE A 35 -10.33 2.61 4.30
C ILE A 35 -11.43 2.69 5.36
N GLY A 36 -11.43 1.78 6.34
CA GLY A 36 -12.45 1.75 7.38
C GLY A 36 -12.50 3.04 8.22
N GLU A 37 -11.34 3.56 8.60
CA GLU A 37 -11.25 4.80 9.38
C GLU A 37 -11.68 6.04 8.57
N TYR A 38 -11.37 6.10 7.28
CA TYR A 38 -11.85 7.18 6.42
C TYR A 38 -13.38 7.18 6.29
N GLU A 39 -13.98 6.04 5.96
CA GLU A 39 -15.43 5.90 5.82
C GLU A 39 -16.15 6.23 7.13
N LYS A 40 -15.63 5.74 8.26
CA LYS A 40 -16.13 6.05 9.60
C LYS A 40 -16.05 7.54 9.91
N LYS A 41 -14.92 8.20 9.61
CA LYS A 41 -14.76 9.66 9.81
C LYS A 41 -15.77 10.44 8.99
N ILE A 42 -15.97 10.09 7.72
CA ILE A 42 -16.98 10.72 6.85
C ILE A 42 -18.38 10.60 7.46
N ALA A 43 -18.78 9.38 7.86
CA ALA A 43 -20.08 9.14 8.46
C ALA A 43 -20.31 9.96 9.74
N ILE A 44 -19.32 10.01 10.64
CA ILE A 44 -19.39 10.81 11.87
C ILE A 44 -19.50 12.30 11.53
N THR A 45 -18.71 12.79 10.59
CA THR A 45 -18.74 14.20 10.16
C THR A 45 -20.09 14.58 9.57
N LEU A 46 -20.69 13.72 8.73
CA LEU A 46 -22.03 13.91 8.20
C LEU A 46 -23.09 14.02 9.30
N ILE A 47 -23.05 13.12 10.31
CA ILE A 47 -23.96 13.17 11.46
C ILE A 47 -23.80 14.50 12.21
N LYS A 48 -22.56 14.91 12.47
CA LYS A 48 -22.27 16.17 13.19
C LYS A 48 -22.74 17.40 12.41
N LEU A 49 -22.49 17.45 11.10
CA LEU A 49 -22.96 18.54 10.22
C LEU A 49 -24.48 18.62 10.19
N ARG A 50 -25.16 17.46 10.11
CA ARG A 50 -26.63 17.39 10.17
C ARG A 50 -27.20 17.88 11.49
N ASN A 51 -26.49 17.65 12.59
CA ASN A 51 -26.86 18.12 13.93
C ASN A 51 -26.45 19.58 14.19
N GLY A 52 -25.91 20.27 13.20
CA GLY A 52 -25.52 21.68 13.32
C GLY A 52 -24.26 21.93 14.14
N THR A 53 -23.39 20.93 14.24
CA THR A 53 -22.03 21.13 14.75
C THR A 53 -21.26 22.02 13.77
N GLU A 54 -20.59 23.06 14.30
CA GLU A 54 -19.74 23.94 13.50
C GLU A 54 -18.40 23.25 13.21
N PHE A 55 -17.94 23.34 11.96
CA PHE A 55 -16.62 22.89 11.52
C PHE A 55 -15.86 24.03 10.87
N GLU A 56 -14.54 23.96 10.90
CA GLU A 56 -13.67 24.86 10.14
C GLU A 56 -13.07 24.11 8.96
N LEU A 57 -13.13 24.74 7.78
CA LEU A 57 -12.52 24.25 6.55
C LEU A 57 -11.86 25.45 5.86
N ASP A 58 -10.54 25.42 5.73
CA ASP A 58 -9.73 26.49 5.12
C ASP A 58 -10.04 27.89 5.69
N GLY A 59 -10.19 27.98 7.02
CA GLY A 59 -10.52 29.23 7.73
C GLY A 59 -11.99 29.65 7.64
N ALA A 60 -12.82 28.93 6.88
CA ALA A 60 -14.26 29.15 6.80
C ALA A 60 -15.01 28.29 7.83
N LYS A 61 -15.88 28.93 8.61
CA LYS A 61 -16.78 28.25 9.53
C LYS A 61 -18.03 27.77 8.80
N ILE A 62 -18.33 26.48 8.91
CA ILE A 62 -19.46 25.83 8.27
C ILE A 62 -20.38 25.29 9.35
N LYS A 63 -21.66 25.66 9.27
CA LYS A 63 -22.72 25.18 10.14
C LYS A 63 -24.00 25.01 9.34
N ASN A 64 -24.68 23.87 9.49
CA ASN A 64 -25.93 23.55 8.79
C ASN A 64 -25.88 23.76 7.26
N PRO A 65 -24.90 23.18 6.54
CA PRO A 65 -24.88 23.31 5.09
C PRO A 65 -26.09 22.60 4.45
N PRO A 66 -26.53 23.03 3.25
CA PRO A 66 -27.55 22.30 2.48
C PRO A 66 -27.19 20.82 2.30
N VAL A 67 -28.19 19.94 2.40
CA VAL A 67 -28.02 18.47 2.29
C VAL A 67 -27.31 18.08 0.99
N SER A 68 -27.58 18.79 -0.11
CA SER A 68 -26.99 18.54 -1.43
C SER A 68 -25.47 18.73 -1.50
N ILE A 69 -24.86 19.47 -0.56
CA ILE A 69 -23.42 19.73 -0.52
C ILE A 69 -22.73 19.19 0.73
N MET A 70 -23.50 18.68 1.70
CA MET A 70 -22.99 18.21 2.99
C MET A 70 -21.95 17.09 2.85
N GLU A 71 -22.15 16.17 1.91
CA GLU A 71 -21.18 15.11 1.63
C GLU A 71 -19.86 15.64 1.06
N LYS A 72 -19.93 16.62 0.15
CA LYS A 72 -18.73 17.25 -0.41
C LYS A 72 -17.94 17.99 0.67
N ILE A 73 -18.64 18.68 1.58
CA ILE A 73 -18.03 19.35 2.73
C ILE A 73 -17.42 18.33 3.69
N ALA A 74 -18.11 17.25 4.01
CA ALA A 74 -17.58 16.18 4.87
C ALA A 74 -16.30 15.56 4.28
N LYS A 75 -16.26 15.34 2.95
CA LYS A 75 -15.05 14.91 2.23
C LYS A 75 -13.91 15.92 2.34
N GLY A 76 -14.22 17.22 2.23
CA GLY A 76 -13.26 18.29 2.45
C GLY A 76 -12.71 18.32 3.87
N ILE A 77 -13.57 18.23 4.88
CA ILE A 77 -13.16 18.19 6.30
C ILE A 77 -12.29 16.96 6.59
N CYS A 78 -12.63 15.81 6.01
CA CYS A 78 -11.93 14.56 6.21
C CYS A 78 -10.80 14.31 5.19
N PHE A 79 -10.32 15.34 4.47
CA PHE A 79 -9.40 15.16 3.34
C PHE A 79 -8.12 14.41 3.72
N GLN A 80 -7.59 14.62 4.92
CA GLN A 80 -6.38 13.94 5.36
C GLN A 80 -6.58 12.42 5.41
N GLY A 81 -7.73 11.94 5.88
CA GLY A 81 -8.03 10.51 5.88
C GLY A 81 -8.11 9.93 4.46
N LYS A 82 -8.54 10.73 3.47
CA LYS A 82 -8.51 10.31 2.06
C LYS A 82 -7.08 10.18 1.55
N ILE A 83 -6.20 11.13 1.90
CA ILE A 83 -4.77 11.05 1.56
C ILE A 83 -4.15 9.80 2.17
N ASP A 84 -4.36 9.57 3.47
CA ASP A 84 -3.79 8.42 4.18
C ASP A 84 -4.22 7.09 3.54
N MET A 85 -5.49 6.98 3.13
CA MET A 85 -6.03 5.82 2.43
C MET A 85 -5.40 5.61 1.04
N GLU A 86 -5.22 6.67 0.26
CA GLU A 86 -4.59 6.59 -1.06
C GLU A 86 -3.10 6.23 -0.96
N VAL A 87 -2.40 6.75 0.06
CA VAL A 87 -1.01 6.38 0.34
C VAL A 87 -0.91 4.90 0.69
N ALA A 88 -1.74 4.40 1.61
CA ALA A 88 -1.74 2.98 1.98
C ALA A 88 -2.06 2.06 0.78
N GLU A 89 -2.93 2.50 -0.13
CA GLU A 89 -3.19 1.78 -1.37
C GLU A 89 -1.96 1.77 -2.31
N ALA A 90 -1.30 2.90 -2.48
CA ALA A 90 -0.11 3.02 -3.31
C ALA A 90 1.04 2.16 -2.77
N GLU A 91 1.27 2.16 -1.45
CA GLU A 91 2.26 1.32 -0.77
C GLU A 91 1.99 -0.17 -1.00
N TYR A 92 0.75 -0.61 -0.82
CA TYR A 92 0.36 -1.99 -1.08
C TYR A 92 0.61 -2.40 -2.54
N LYS A 93 0.20 -1.57 -3.50
CA LYS A 93 0.44 -1.82 -4.94
C LYS A 93 1.93 -1.85 -5.27
N ASN A 94 2.71 -0.92 -4.72
CA ASN A 94 4.15 -0.88 -4.90
C ASN A 94 4.82 -2.14 -4.33
N GLY A 95 4.38 -2.61 -3.17
CA GLY A 95 4.85 -3.87 -2.58
C GLY A 95 4.63 -5.07 -3.50
N ILE A 96 3.46 -5.19 -4.14
CA ILE A 96 3.17 -6.26 -5.13
C ILE A 96 4.14 -6.17 -6.32
N VAL A 97 4.34 -4.97 -6.87
CA VAL A 97 5.22 -4.75 -8.03
C VAL A 97 6.67 -5.08 -7.67
N GLY A 98 7.15 -4.64 -6.50
CA GLY A 98 8.48 -4.96 -6.00
C GLY A 98 8.71 -6.46 -5.83
N MET A 99 7.72 -7.18 -5.28
CA MET A 99 7.77 -8.64 -5.16
C MET A 99 7.84 -9.35 -6.53
N SER A 100 7.08 -8.85 -7.52
CA SER A 100 7.13 -9.37 -8.89
C SER A 100 8.50 -9.14 -9.55
N ALA A 101 9.12 -7.99 -9.31
CA ALA A 101 10.47 -7.70 -9.79
C ALA A 101 11.51 -8.66 -9.19
N ILE A 102 11.49 -8.86 -7.87
CA ILE A 102 12.41 -9.80 -7.18
C ILE A 102 12.22 -11.24 -7.70
N SER A 103 10.97 -11.66 -7.93
CA SER A 103 10.65 -12.97 -8.51
C SER A 103 11.23 -13.11 -9.92
N SER A 104 11.14 -12.06 -10.74
CA SER A 104 11.71 -12.04 -12.09
C SER A 104 13.24 -12.13 -12.07
N GLU A 105 13.89 -11.42 -11.15
CA GLU A 105 15.35 -11.50 -10.95
C GLU A 105 15.78 -12.91 -10.50
N LEU A 106 15.06 -13.51 -9.54
CA LEU A 106 15.30 -14.87 -9.07
C LEU A 106 15.26 -15.88 -10.23
N ASN A 107 14.25 -15.79 -11.10
CA ASN A 107 14.15 -16.63 -12.30
C ASN A 107 15.35 -16.46 -13.23
N GLY A 108 15.84 -15.22 -13.39
CA GLY A 108 17.05 -14.91 -14.14
C GLY A 108 18.27 -15.63 -13.58
N TYR A 109 18.52 -15.51 -12.27
CA TYR A 109 19.64 -16.18 -11.61
C TYR A 109 19.54 -17.71 -11.68
N GLN A 110 18.35 -18.28 -11.48
CA GLN A 110 18.13 -19.73 -11.62
C GLN A 110 18.37 -20.24 -13.05
N SER A 111 18.06 -19.42 -14.06
CA SER A 111 18.39 -19.75 -15.45
C SER A 111 19.90 -19.79 -15.69
N ILE A 112 20.63 -18.77 -15.22
CA ILE A 112 22.10 -18.70 -15.33
C ILE A 112 22.74 -19.87 -14.58
N PHE A 113 22.29 -20.16 -13.36
CA PHE A 113 22.80 -21.28 -12.56
C PHE A 113 22.72 -22.61 -13.31
N ARG A 114 21.55 -22.93 -13.88
CA ARG A 114 21.36 -24.16 -14.68
C ARG A 114 22.30 -24.25 -15.87
N HIS A 115 22.53 -23.14 -16.57
CA HIS A 115 23.48 -23.10 -17.69
C HIS A 115 24.93 -23.32 -17.27
N LEU A 116 25.35 -22.75 -16.14
CA LEU A 116 26.72 -22.94 -15.63
C LEU A 116 26.93 -24.36 -15.11
N GLU A 117 25.92 -24.94 -14.47
CA GLU A 117 25.96 -26.33 -13.99
C GLU A 117 26.12 -27.31 -15.16
N GLN A 118 25.38 -27.12 -16.26
CA GLN A 118 25.52 -27.94 -17.47
C GLN A 118 26.90 -27.85 -18.13
N LYS A 119 27.52 -26.65 -18.14
CA LYS A 119 28.86 -26.45 -18.71
C LYS A 119 30.01 -26.98 -17.85
N GLY A 120 29.77 -27.25 -16.57
CA GLY A 120 30.77 -27.78 -15.64
C GLY A 120 30.83 -29.32 -15.59
N VAL A 121 30.03 -30.01 -16.40
CA VAL A 121 29.91 -31.48 -16.44
C VAL A 121 30.55 -32.10 -17.70
N ASP A 122 31.15 -31.27 -18.58
CA ASP A 122 32.06 -31.68 -19.67
C ASP A 122 33.53 -31.57 -19.22
#